data_AF-A0AAQ3RSJ7-F1
#
_entry.id   AF-A0AAQ3RSJ7-F1
#
_cell.length_a   1.000
_cell.length_b   1.000
_cell.length_c   1.000
_cell.angle_alpha   90.00
_cell.angle_beta   90.00
_cell.angle_gamma   90.00
#
_symmetry.space_group_name_H-M   'P 1'
#
loop_
_entity.id
_entity.type
_entity.pdbx_description
1 polymer ?
#
loop_
_entity_poly.entity_id
_entity_poly.type
_entity_poly.pdbx_seq_one_letter_code
_entity_poly.pdbx_strand_id
1 'polypeptide(L)'
;GFIQDTGNRNSDDVAEDYLYELIDRSLVQVARVGLNGGLEKCQVHDLVRDLCISESKEEKVFEVCTDNNILISTKPRRLSIQSDMGHYISSSNNDHSCIRSLFFFGPEYDVGGREWKWLLDDFKLVRVLEFGPNSCQKIPSNLGNFIHLRYLRINSTRARFVPDSILD
;
A
#
# COMPACT_ATOMS: atom_id res chain seq x y z
N GLY A 1 2.39 -14.39 2.81
CA GLY A 1 1.54 -13.18 2.74
C GLY A 1 0.20 -13.57 3.31
N PHE A 2 -0.90 -13.10 2.73
CA PHE A 2 -2.23 -13.68 2.98
C PHE A 2 -2.52 -14.89 2.08
N ILE A 3 -1.88 -14.93 0.90
CA ILE A 3 -1.97 -16.06 -0.03
C ILE A 3 -1.23 -17.26 0.56
N GLN A 4 -1.92 -18.40 0.62
CA GLN A 4 -1.34 -19.67 1.07
C GLN A 4 -0.48 -20.27 -0.05
N ASP A 5 0.69 -20.77 0.32
CA ASP A 5 1.53 -21.55 -0.59
C ASP A 5 0.97 -22.96 -0.67
N THR A 6 0.41 -23.31 -1.84
CA THR A 6 -0.17 -24.62 -2.10
C THR A 6 0.81 -25.55 -2.83
N GLY A 7 2.05 -25.10 -3.11
CA GLY A 7 3.12 -25.85 -3.76
C GLY A 7 2.90 -26.18 -5.25
N ASN A 8 1.65 -26.36 -5.67
CA ASN A 8 1.28 -26.85 -7.00
C ASN A 8 0.49 -25.83 -7.84
N ARG A 9 0.10 -24.68 -7.28
CA ARG A 9 -0.67 -23.64 -7.98
C ARG A 9 0.08 -22.31 -7.98
N ASN A 10 -0.13 -21.53 -9.03
CA ASN A 10 0.35 -20.16 -9.09
C ASN A 10 -0.32 -19.33 -7.97
N SER A 11 0.45 -18.47 -7.31
CA SER A 11 -0.07 -17.57 -6.27
C SER A 11 -1.15 -16.63 -6.79
N ASP A 12 -1.07 -16.25 -8.07
CA ASP A 12 -2.06 -15.36 -8.68
C ASP A 12 -3.41 -16.04 -8.81
N ASP A 13 -3.44 -17.31 -9.25
CA ASP A 13 -4.67 -18.10 -9.33
C ASP A 13 -5.30 -18.29 -7.94
N VAL A 14 -4.48 -18.54 -6.91
CA VAL A 14 -4.98 -18.67 -5.53
C VAL A 14 -5.52 -17.33 -5.01
N ALA A 15 -4.89 -16.22 -5.37
CA ALA A 15 -5.36 -14.88 -5.01
C ALA A 15 -6.69 -14.53 -5.71
N GLU A 16 -6.82 -14.92 -6.98
CA GLU A 16 -8.04 -14.75 -7.76
C GLU A 16 -9.20 -15.56 -7.17
N ASP A 17 -8.96 -16.82 -6.79
CA ASP A 17 -9.96 -17.65 -6.08
C ASP A 17 -10.47 -16.98 -4.79
N TYR A 18 -9.55 -16.42 -3.98
CA TYR A 18 -9.93 -15.70 -2.76
C TYR A 18 -10.76 -14.45 -3.06
N LEU A 19 -10.46 -13.74 -4.15
CA LEU A 19 -11.27 -12.60 -4.57
C LEU A 19 -12.67 -13.03 -4.99
N TYR A 20 -12.80 -14.13 -5.74
CA TYR A 20 -14.10 -14.69 -6.12
C TYR A 20 -14.91 -15.16 -4.90
N GLU A 21 -14.29 -15.76 -3.89
CA GLU A 21 -14.99 -16.10 -2.64
C GLU A 21 -15.56 -14.86 -1.94
N LEU A 22 -14.80 -13.75 -1.90
CA LEU A 22 -15.29 -12.49 -1.35
C LEU A 22 -16.47 -11.92 -2.16
N ILE A 23 -16.47 -12.12 -3.47
CA ILE A 23 -17.56 -11.72 -4.37
C ILE A 23 -18.80 -12.57 -4.13
N ASP A 24 -18.66 -13.89 -4.08
CA ASP A 24 -19.76 -14.83 -3.85
C ASP A 24 -20.43 -14.60 -2.49
N ARG A 25 -19.65 -14.15 -1.51
CA ARG A 25 -20.14 -13.76 -0.18
C ARG A 25 -20.71 -12.35 -0.11
N SER A 26 -20.77 -11.63 -1.24
CA SER A 26 -21.24 -10.25 -1.34
C SER A 26 -20.47 -9.25 -0.48
N LEU A 27 -19.22 -9.57 -0.09
CA LEU A 27 -18.33 -8.67 0.65
C LEU A 27 -17.61 -7.70 -0.30
N VAL A 28 -17.38 -8.14 -1.53
CA VAL A 28 -16.81 -7.37 -2.63
C VAL A 28 -17.77 -7.44 -3.81
N GLN A 29 -17.90 -6.36 -4.55
CA GLN A 29 -18.73 -6.27 -5.75
C GLN A 29 -17.87 -6.05 -6.99
N VAL A 30 -18.28 -6.65 -8.09
CA VAL A 30 -17.68 -6.41 -9.40
C VAL A 30 -18.12 -5.04 -9.90
N ALA A 31 -17.17 -4.12 -10.10
CA ALA A 31 -17.44 -2.78 -10.60
C ALA A 31 -17.19 -2.68 -12.11
N ARG A 32 -16.23 -3.45 -12.65
CA ARG A 32 -15.95 -3.51 -14.08
C ARG A 32 -15.29 -4.82 -14.47
N VAL A 33 -15.75 -5.38 -15.59
CA VAL A 33 -15.15 -6.53 -16.27
C VAL A 33 -14.48 -6.02 -17.54
N GLY A 34 -13.26 -6.47 -17.79
CA GLY A 34 -12.48 -6.11 -18.98
C GLY A 34 -12.99 -6.79 -20.25
N LEU A 35 -12.48 -6.36 -21.41
CA LEU A 35 -12.87 -6.93 -22.71
C LEU A 35 -12.52 -8.43 -22.86
N ASN A 36 -11.55 -8.91 -22.09
CA ASN A 36 -11.16 -10.32 -22.03
C ASN A 36 -12.04 -11.17 -21.09
N GLY A 37 -13.08 -10.59 -20.48
CA GLY A 37 -13.91 -11.25 -19.48
C GLY A 37 -13.31 -11.32 -18.07
N GLY A 38 -12.08 -10.85 -17.89
CA GLY A 38 -11.41 -10.80 -16.59
C GLY A 38 -11.89 -9.65 -15.71
N LEU A 39 -11.83 -9.84 -14.39
CA LEU A 39 -12.15 -8.80 -13.41
C LEU A 39 -11.11 -7.66 -13.50
N GLU A 40 -11.59 -6.44 -13.78
CA GLU A 40 -10.71 -5.27 -13.92
C GLU A 40 -10.85 -4.31 -12.73
N LYS A 41 -12.06 -4.17 -12.19
CA LYS A 41 -12.31 -3.32 -11.03
C LYS A 41 -13.33 -3.96 -10.11
N CYS A 42 -13.05 -3.93 -8.82
CA CYS A 42 -13.97 -4.28 -7.76
C CYS A 42 -14.24 -3.07 -6.86
N GLN A 43 -15.31 -3.14 -6.07
CA GLN A 43 -15.66 -2.15 -5.06
C GLN A 43 -16.21 -2.84 -3.80
N VAL A 44 -16.05 -2.20 -2.65
CA VAL A 44 -16.64 -2.67 -1.39
C VAL A 44 -17.84 -1.78 -1.06
N HIS A 45 -18.93 -2.38 -0.60
CA HIS A 45 -20.11 -1.63 -0.18
C HIS A 45 -19.81 -0.79 1.06
N ASP A 46 -20.39 0.42 1.18
CA ASP A 46 -20.09 1.36 2.26
C ASP A 46 -20.26 0.76 3.66
N LEU A 47 -21.34 -0.01 3.90
CA LEU A 47 -21.54 -0.70 5.18
C LEU A 47 -20.43 -1.71 5.53
N VAL A 48 -19.94 -2.47 4.53
CA VAL A 48 -18.83 -3.42 4.74
C VAL A 48 -17.53 -2.66 4.98
N ARG A 49 -17.32 -1.55 4.24
CA ARG A 49 -16.18 -0.67 4.41
C ARG A 49 -16.15 -0.08 5.83
N ASP A 50 -17.27 0.42 6.32
CA ASP A 50 -17.38 1.00 7.66
C ASP A 50 -17.14 -0.04 8.75
N LEU A 51 -17.66 -1.26 8.57
CA LEU A 51 -17.34 -2.40 9.42
C LEU A 51 -15.83 -2.68 9.43
N CYS A 52 -15.18 -2.79 8.27
CA CYS A 52 -13.74 -3.02 8.19
C CYS A 52 -12.92 -1.93 8.89
N ILE A 53 -13.33 -0.66 8.79
CA ILE A 53 -12.65 0.47 9.46
C ILE A 53 -12.83 0.39 10.98
N SER A 54 -14.01 0.00 11.44
CA SER A 54 -14.28 -0.18 12.88
C SER A 54 -13.40 -1.29 13.46
N GLU A 55 -13.45 -2.47 12.86
CA GLU A 55 -12.66 -3.65 13.27
C GLU A 55 -11.16 -3.36 13.21
N SER A 56 -10.68 -2.66 12.17
CA SER A 56 -9.25 -2.37 12.03
C SER A 56 -8.70 -1.45 13.11
N LYS A 57 -9.53 -0.53 13.63
CA LYS A 57 -9.18 0.38 14.72
C LYS A 57 -9.14 -0.34 16.06
N GLU A 58 -10.09 -1.25 16.31
CA GLU A 58 -10.12 -2.07 17.53
C GLU A 58 -8.87 -2.96 17.61
N GLU A 59 -8.57 -3.67 16.53
CA GLU A 59 -7.43 -4.59 16.45
C GLU A 59 -6.08 -3.89 16.20
N LYS A 60 -6.10 -2.58 15.91
CA LYS A 60 -4.91 -1.75 15.60
C LYS A 60 -4.04 -2.35 14.48
N VAL A 61 -4.66 -3.04 13.53
CA VAL A 61 -3.95 -3.76 12.46
C VAL A 61 -3.72 -2.90 11.22
N PHE A 62 -4.55 -1.88 11.01
CA PHE A 62 -4.53 -1.00 9.86
C PHE A 62 -4.95 0.42 10.25
N GLU A 63 -4.18 1.41 9.82
CA GLU A 63 -4.50 2.83 10.02
C GLU A 63 -4.64 3.54 8.67
N VAL A 64 -5.66 4.40 8.57
CA VAL A 64 -5.84 5.32 7.44
C VAL A 64 -5.58 6.74 7.93
N CYS A 65 -4.45 7.31 7.51
CA CYS A 65 -4.13 8.70 7.78
C CYS A 65 -4.63 9.60 6.65
N THR A 66 -5.44 10.58 7.01
CA THR A 66 -5.92 11.71 6.21
C THR A 66 -5.46 12.99 6.88
N ASP A 67 -5.58 14.15 6.23
CA ASP A 67 -5.18 15.44 6.83
C ASP A 67 -5.83 15.73 8.19
N ASN A 68 -6.99 15.14 8.48
CA ASN A 68 -7.74 15.38 9.71
C ASN A 68 -7.25 14.55 10.92
N ASN A 69 -6.47 13.48 10.71
CA ASN A 69 -6.10 12.55 11.79
C ASN A 69 -4.61 12.18 11.84
N ILE A 70 -3.73 12.92 11.16
CA ILE A 70 -2.27 12.69 11.14
C ILE A 70 -1.67 12.64 12.56
N LEU A 71 -2.19 13.47 13.47
CA LEU A 71 -1.67 13.62 14.84
C LEU A 71 -2.05 12.48 15.79
N ILE A 72 -2.92 11.55 15.38
CA ILE A 72 -3.33 10.43 16.24
C ILE A 72 -2.21 9.40 16.28
N SER A 73 -1.61 9.24 17.46
CA SER A 73 -0.54 8.27 17.66
C SER A 73 -1.08 6.85 17.77
N THR A 74 -0.78 6.06 16.74
CA THR A 74 -1.06 4.62 16.69
C THR A 74 0.21 3.87 16.29
N LYS A 75 0.23 2.55 16.53
CA LYS A 75 1.34 1.68 16.13
C LYS A 75 0.86 0.52 15.25
N PRO A 76 0.27 0.81 14.09
CA PRO A 76 -0.32 -0.21 13.24
C PRO A 76 0.77 -1.05 12.58
N ARG A 77 0.38 -2.19 12.00
CA ARG A 77 1.27 -2.96 11.12
C ARG A 77 1.12 -2.55 9.65
N ARG A 78 0.00 -1.91 9.31
CA ARG A 78 -0.33 -1.45 7.96
C ARG A 78 -0.78 0.00 8.01
N LEU A 79 -0.23 0.83 7.14
CA LEU A 79 -0.49 2.26 7.10
C LEU A 79 -0.85 2.67 5.68
N SER A 80 -1.97 3.36 5.55
CA SER A 80 -2.40 4.03 4.33
C SER A 80 -2.37 5.54 4.56
N ILE A 81 -1.55 6.25 3.80
CA ILE A 81 -1.46 7.71 3.82
C ILE A 81 -2.29 8.25 2.64
N GLN A 82 -3.39 8.90 2.96
CA GLN A 82 -4.34 9.56 2.05
C GLN A 82 -4.27 11.09 2.18
N SER A 83 -3.11 11.60 2.58
CA SER A 83 -2.79 13.02 2.64
C SER A 83 -1.63 13.34 1.72
N ASP A 84 -1.36 14.63 1.50
CA ASP A 84 -0.10 15.06 0.91
C ASP A 84 1.09 14.47 1.71
N MET A 85 2.05 13.88 1.00
CA MET A 85 3.18 13.19 1.63
C MET A 85 4.09 14.17 2.37
N GLY A 86 4.34 15.35 1.81
CA GLY A 86 5.13 16.39 2.46
C GLY A 86 4.46 16.90 3.74
N HIS A 87 3.15 17.10 3.70
CA HIS A 87 2.34 17.46 4.87
C HIS A 87 2.37 16.36 5.94
N TYR A 88 2.25 15.09 5.54
CA TYR A 88 2.35 13.96 6.45
C TYR A 88 3.70 13.93 7.17
N ILE A 89 4.80 14.02 6.43
CA ILE A 89 6.15 14.01 7.00
C ILE A 89 6.36 15.17 7.97
N SER A 90 5.80 16.33 7.65
CA SER A 90 5.95 17.54 8.49
C SER A 90 5.10 17.50 9.76
N SER A 91 3.94 16.85 9.71
CA SER A 91 2.94 16.87 10.79
C SER A 91 2.95 15.62 11.66
N SER A 92 3.35 14.46 11.12
CA SER A 92 3.33 13.21 11.88
C SER A 92 4.54 13.10 12.81
N ASN A 93 4.30 12.65 14.04
CA ASN A 93 5.34 12.27 15.00
C ASN A 93 5.20 10.79 15.40
N ASN A 94 4.75 9.96 14.46
CA ASN A 94 4.38 8.57 14.72
C ASN A 94 5.59 7.64 14.64
N ASP A 95 5.58 6.60 15.49
CA ASP A 95 6.58 5.53 15.42
C ASP A 95 6.23 4.54 14.31
N HIS A 96 7.01 4.57 13.23
CA HIS A 96 6.83 3.70 12.06
C HIS A 96 7.57 2.36 12.14
N SER A 97 8.25 2.07 13.25
CA SER A 97 9.10 0.87 13.41
C SER A 97 8.37 -0.46 13.21
N CYS A 98 7.04 -0.51 13.39
CA CYS A 98 6.23 -1.72 13.24
C CYS A 98 5.54 -1.87 11.88
N ILE A 99 5.67 -0.88 11.00
CA ILE A 99 5.00 -0.85 9.70
C ILE A 99 5.61 -1.92 8.79
N ARG A 100 4.75 -2.77 8.23
CA ARG A 100 5.11 -3.82 7.28
C ARG A 100 4.41 -3.65 5.92
N SER A 101 3.34 -2.87 5.87
CA SER A 101 2.67 -2.51 4.62
C SER A 101 2.42 -1.02 4.62
N LEU A 102 2.87 -0.33 3.58
CA LEU A 102 2.76 1.11 3.43
C LEU A 102 2.15 1.42 2.07
N PHE A 103 1.07 2.19 2.08
CA PHE A 103 0.34 2.61 0.90
C PHE A 103 0.22 4.13 0.87
N PHE A 104 0.55 4.75 -0.26
CA PHE A 104 0.35 6.18 -0.48
C PHE A 104 -0.77 6.38 -1.51
N PHE A 105 -1.92 6.86 -1.05
CA PHE A 105 -3.10 7.17 -1.86
C PHE A 105 -3.51 8.64 -1.76
N GLY A 106 -2.58 9.51 -1.35
CA GLY A 106 -2.77 10.95 -1.37
C GLY A 106 -2.85 11.53 -2.78
N PRO A 107 -3.06 12.85 -2.89
CA PRO A 107 -2.98 13.56 -4.17
C PRO A 107 -1.60 13.41 -4.82
N GLU A 108 -1.51 13.68 -6.12
CA GLU A 108 -0.24 13.64 -6.84
C GLU A 108 0.78 14.60 -6.21
N TYR A 109 1.97 14.08 -5.93
CA TYR A 109 3.06 14.81 -5.29
C TYR A 109 4.41 14.49 -5.94
N ASP A 110 5.30 15.48 -5.98
CA ASP A 110 6.68 15.33 -6.47
C ASP A 110 7.57 14.70 -5.39
N VAL A 111 7.83 13.40 -5.48
CA VAL A 111 8.66 12.68 -4.48
C VAL A 111 10.14 13.01 -4.70
N GLY A 112 10.72 13.77 -3.77
CA GLY A 112 12.10 14.23 -3.79
C GLY A 112 12.98 13.56 -2.74
N GLY A 113 14.16 14.14 -2.53
CA GLY A 113 15.19 13.58 -1.63
C GLY A 113 14.77 13.54 -0.16
N ARG A 114 13.94 14.49 0.31
CA ARG A 114 13.45 14.49 1.69
C ARG A 114 12.50 13.31 1.95
N GLU A 115 11.58 13.09 1.03
CA GLU A 115 10.56 12.05 1.13
C GLU A 115 11.18 10.67 1.03
N TRP A 116 12.15 10.50 0.13
CA TRP A 116 12.94 9.28 0.04
C TRP A 116 13.76 9.03 1.30
N LYS A 117 14.40 10.06 1.85
CA LYS A 117 15.18 9.92 3.09
C LYS A 117 14.28 9.46 4.25
N TRP A 118 13.16 10.16 4.45
CA TRP A 118 12.18 9.81 5.48
C TRP A 118 11.71 8.36 5.35
N LEU A 119 11.31 7.96 4.14
CA LEU A 119 10.88 6.59 3.86
C LEU A 119 11.98 5.57 4.22
N LEU A 120 13.21 5.81 3.75
CA LEU A 120 14.32 4.89 3.95
C LEU A 120 14.70 4.79 5.42
N ASP A 121 14.62 5.88 6.19
CA ASP A 121 15.02 5.93 7.59
C ASP A 121 13.97 5.27 8.51
N ASP A 122 12.68 5.51 8.27
CA ASP A 122 11.63 5.15 9.22
C ASP A 122 10.97 3.77 8.97
N PHE A 123 11.09 3.20 7.77
CA PHE A 123 10.28 2.05 7.34
C PHE A 123 11.08 0.75 7.09
N LYS A 124 12.08 0.47 7.94
CA LYS A 124 13.02 -0.66 7.75
C LYS A 124 12.37 -2.06 7.66
N LEU A 125 11.17 -2.25 8.21
CA LEU A 125 10.46 -3.55 8.23
C LEU A 125 9.43 -3.73 7.10
N VAL A 126 9.33 -2.78 6.18
CA VAL A 126 8.33 -2.82 5.11
C VAL A 126 8.54 -4.02 4.18
N ARG A 127 7.42 -4.70 3.92
CA ARG A 127 7.30 -5.85 3.00
C ARG A 127 6.48 -5.51 1.76
N VAL A 128 5.51 -4.61 1.90
CA VAL A 128 4.63 -4.15 0.82
C VAL A 128 4.72 -2.63 0.78
N LEU A 129 5.22 -2.09 -0.32
CA LEU A 129 5.33 -0.66 -0.54
C LEU A 129 4.61 -0.29 -1.83
N GLU A 130 3.59 0.54 -1.71
CA GLU A 130 2.85 1.04 -2.86
C GLU A 130 2.82 2.56 -2.84
N PHE A 131 3.38 3.15 -3.89
CA PHE A 131 3.15 4.53 -4.23
C PHE A 131 2.03 4.63 -5.26
N GLY A 132 0.94 5.28 -4.88
CA GLY A 132 -0.09 5.76 -5.78
C GLY A 132 0.45 6.81 -6.77
N PRO A 133 -0.42 7.52 -7.50
CA PRO A 133 0.01 8.45 -8.54
C PRO A 133 0.98 9.49 -7.98
N ASN A 134 2.24 9.43 -8.42
CA ASN A 134 3.29 10.32 -7.96
C ASN A 134 4.19 10.76 -9.11
N SER A 135 4.77 11.95 -8.96
CA SER A 135 5.77 12.45 -9.89
C SER A 135 7.16 12.22 -9.30
N CYS A 136 7.69 11.00 -9.44
CA CYS A 136 9.07 10.68 -9.09
C CYS A 136 9.94 10.64 -10.34
N GLN A 137 11.00 11.44 -10.40
CA GLN A 137 11.93 11.41 -11.54
C GLN A 137 13.00 10.32 -11.41
N LYS A 138 13.45 10.06 -10.17
CA LYS A 138 14.54 9.14 -9.87
C LYS A 138 14.25 8.36 -8.60
N ILE A 139 14.20 7.04 -8.73
CA ILE A 139 14.11 6.12 -7.61
C ILE A 139 15.54 5.97 -7.02
N PRO A 140 15.74 6.12 -5.70
CA PRO A 140 17.05 5.96 -5.09
C PRO A 140 17.47 4.50 -5.09
N SER A 141 18.75 4.23 -5.39
CA SER A 141 19.31 2.87 -5.31
C SER A 141 19.24 2.28 -3.89
N ASN A 142 19.28 3.15 -2.87
CA ASN A 142 19.09 2.77 -1.47
C ASN A 142 17.75 2.07 -1.18
N LEU A 143 16.76 2.11 -2.09
CA LEU A 143 15.54 1.33 -1.94
C LEU A 143 15.83 -0.17 -1.86
N GLY A 144 16.92 -0.65 -2.48
CA GLY A 144 17.41 -2.02 -2.33
C GLY A 144 17.81 -2.40 -0.89
N ASN A 145 17.94 -1.43 0.01
CA ASN A 145 18.22 -1.71 1.43
C ASN A 145 16.97 -2.22 2.19
N PHE A 146 15.78 -2.20 1.59
CA PHE A 146 14.61 -2.84 2.18
C PHE A 146 14.67 -4.37 2.01
N ILE A 147 15.50 -5.01 2.83
CA ILE A 147 15.73 -6.48 2.81
C ILE A 147 14.47 -7.32 3.08
N HIS A 148 13.41 -6.70 3.59
CA HIS A 148 12.13 -7.36 3.86
C HIS A 148 11.10 -7.14 2.76
N LEU A 149 11.39 -6.29 1.77
CA LEU A 149 10.48 -5.95 0.69
C LEU A 149 10.16 -7.21 -0.14
N ARG A 150 8.86 -7.40 -0.41
CA ARG A 150 8.31 -8.51 -1.21
C ARG A 150 7.43 -8.02 -2.34
N TYR A 151 6.90 -6.80 -2.22
CA TYR A 151 6.10 -6.15 -3.23
C TYR A 151 6.44 -4.67 -3.26
N LEU A 152 6.77 -4.18 -4.45
CA LEU A 152 6.99 -2.78 -4.74
C LEU A 152 6.13 -2.38 -5.93
N ARG A 153 5.30 -1.36 -5.74
CA ARG A 153 4.60 -0.69 -6.83
C ARG A 153 4.88 0.80 -6.76
N ILE A 154 5.40 1.34 -7.85
CA ILE A 154 5.62 2.78 -8.00
C ILE A 154 4.82 3.22 -9.22
N ASN A 155 3.66 3.83 -8.99
CA ASN A 155 2.86 4.38 -10.07
C ASN A 155 3.33 5.81 -10.39
N SER A 156 4.45 5.91 -11.11
CA SER A 156 5.00 7.20 -11.52
C SER A 156 4.83 7.50 -13.00
N THR A 157 4.39 8.72 -13.29
CA THR A 157 4.24 9.26 -14.65
C THR A 157 5.55 9.81 -15.22
N ARG A 158 6.60 9.96 -14.40
CA ARG A 158 7.86 10.64 -14.77
C ARG A 158 9.12 9.82 -14.50
N ALA A 159 9.00 8.62 -13.91
CA ALA A 159 10.16 7.79 -13.60
C ALA A 159 10.85 7.35 -14.89
N ARG A 160 12.14 7.68 -15.01
CA ARG A 160 12.93 7.35 -16.21
C ARG A 160 13.82 6.12 -16.06
N PHE A 161 14.11 5.73 -14.82
CA PHE A 161 15.08 4.69 -14.52
C PHE A 161 14.71 3.97 -13.22
N VAL A 162 14.81 2.64 -13.25
CA VAL A 162 14.71 1.77 -12.07
C VAL A 162 16.12 1.28 -11.75
N PRO A 163 16.66 1.56 -10.55
CA PRO A 163 17.96 1.06 -10.12
C PRO A 163 18.07 -0.47 -10.14
N ASP A 164 19.22 -0.98 -10.61
CA ASP A 164 19.53 -2.41 -10.64
C ASP A 164 19.40 -3.08 -9.27
N SER A 165 19.70 -2.34 -8.19
CA SER A 165 19.58 -2.78 -6.80
C SER A 165 18.15 -3.13 -6.35
N ILE A 166 17.14 -2.94 -7.20
CA ILE A 166 15.74 -3.30 -6.96
C ILE A 166 15.32 -4.50 -7.85
N LEU A 167 16.10 -4.81 -8.88
CA LEU A 167 15.82 -5.86 -9.86
C LEU A 167 16.42 -7.23 -9.46
N ASP A 168 17.37 -7.24 -8.53
CA ASP A 168 17.99 -8.42 -7.92
C ASP A 168 17.24 -8.89 -6.66
#